data_AF-A0A979EE93-F1
#
_entry.id   AF-A0A979EE93-F1
#
_cell.length_a   1.000
_cell.length_b   1.000
_cell.length_c   1.000
_cell.angle_alpha   90.00
_cell.angle_beta   90.00
_cell.angle_gamma   90.00
#
_symmetry.space_group_name_H-M   'P 1'
#
loop_
_entity.id
_entity.type
_entity.pdbx_description
1 polymer ?
#
loop_
_entity_poly.entity_id
_entity_poly.type
_entity_poly.pdbx_seq_one_letter_code
_entity_poly.pdbx_strand_id
1 'polypeptide(L)'
;MHTHQTLDFVRQKHAEWAGCTHARMTVMESIECLDQLVDESDPDVDFANSYHAFQTAEGIRKEHPDKDWFQLVGLIHDIGKIMALWGEPQWAVVGDTYPVGCRFQNSIVFRDSTFGENPDNKNDTLNTECGIYEAHCGLDNVLMSWGHDEYLYRVMKFNKCPIPEEGLYIIRFHSFYPWHTHGNYTHLCNDKDLRMMSWVKEFNKFDLYTKSTDLPDVEQLKPYYQSLIDKYCPGVLRW
;
A
#
# COMPACT_ATOMS: atom_id res chain seq x y z
N MET A 1 -5.29 6.68 -13.32
CA MET A 1 -4.01 6.07 -12.92
C MET A 1 -3.18 5.62 -14.12
N HIS A 2 -3.67 4.65 -14.90
CA HIS A 2 -2.90 3.98 -15.96
C HIS A 2 -2.31 4.88 -17.04
N THR A 3 -2.92 6.02 -17.35
CA THR A 3 -2.39 7.00 -18.32
C THR A 3 -1.13 7.74 -17.82
N HIS A 4 -0.99 7.94 -16.51
CA HIS A 4 -0.07 8.94 -15.95
C HIS A 4 1.04 8.38 -15.06
N GLN A 5 0.88 7.16 -14.54
CA GLN A 5 1.94 6.46 -13.81
C GLN A 5 3.00 5.96 -14.81
N THR A 6 3.97 6.83 -15.09
CA THR A 6 5.15 6.54 -15.92
C THR A 6 6.37 6.32 -15.02
N LEU A 7 7.42 5.74 -15.58
CA LEU A 7 8.72 5.58 -14.91
C LEU A 7 9.25 6.93 -14.40
N ASP A 8 9.13 7.99 -15.20
CA ASP A 8 9.58 9.33 -14.82
C ASP A 8 8.72 9.94 -13.72
N PHE A 9 7.39 9.79 -13.79
CA PHE A 9 6.47 10.24 -12.75
C PHE A 9 6.79 9.57 -11.40
N VAL A 10 6.95 8.25 -11.39
CA VAL A 10 7.28 7.50 -10.17
C VAL A 10 8.61 7.95 -9.59
N ARG A 11 9.66 8.11 -10.42
CA ARG A 11 10.96 8.64 -9.95
C ARG A 11 10.83 10.02 -9.33
N GLN A 12 10.03 10.90 -9.93
CA GLN A 12 9.77 12.23 -9.39
C GLN A 12 9.08 12.13 -8.02
N LYS A 13 8.04 11.31 -7.88
CA LYS A 13 7.33 11.14 -6.60
C LYS A 13 8.21 10.54 -5.51
N HIS A 14 9.04 9.55 -5.84
CA HIS A 14 10.04 9.06 -4.91
C HIS A 14 10.96 10.18 -4.38
N ALA A 15 11.40 11.09 -5.26
CA ALA A 15 12.26 12.20 -4.86
C ALA A 15 11.50 13.25 -4.01
N GLU A 16 10.26 13.56 -4.38
CA GLU A 16 9.37 14.50 -3.69
C GLU A 16 9.04 14.04 -2.26
N TRP A 17 8.73 12.76 -2.10
CA TRP A 17 8.20 12.21 -0.84
C TRP A 17 9.26 11.54 0.05
N ALA A 18 10.50 11.36 -0.43
CA ALA A 18 11.57 10.67 0.32
C ALA A 18 11.95 11.34 1.66
N GLY A 19 11.69 12.65 1.80
CA GLY A 19 12.15 13.44 2.95
C GLY A 19 11.30 13.32 4.22
N CYS A 20 10.07 12.81 4.11
CA CYS A 20 9.06 12.85 5.18
C CYS A 20 9.00 14.24 5.86
N THR A 21 8.71 15.28 5.06
CA THR A 21 8.72 16.69 5.45
C THR A 21 7.34 17.35 5.40
N HIS A 22 6.29 16.62 5.02
CA HIS A 22 4.96 17.18 4.79
C HIS A 22 4.24 17.47 6.10
N ALA A 23 4.39 16.58 7.09
CA ALA A 23 3.73 16.77 8.37
C ALA A 23 4.45 16.12 9.55
N ARG A 24 4.00 16.48 10.75
CA ARG A 24 4.39 15.87 12.02
C ARG A 24 3.13 15.54 12.79
N MET A 25 2.83 14.25 12.91
CA MET A 25 1.64 13.76 13.60
C MET A 25 1.91 12.36 14.17
N THR A 26 1.15 11.99 15.18
CA THR A 26 1.07 10.62 15.68
C THR A 26 0.32 9.73 14.69
N VAL A 27 0.48 8.41 14.81
CA VAL A 27 -0.26 7.45 13.97
C VAL A 27 -1.78 7.61 14.13
N MET A 28 -2.27 7.85 15.35
CA MET A 28 -3.71 8.00 15.59
C MET A 28 -4.25 9.29 14.94
N GLU A 29 -3.53 10.41 15.03
CA GLU A 29 -3.90 11.65 14.34
C GLU A 29 -3.97 11.44 12.81
N SER A 30 -3.08 10.61 12.24
CA SER A 30 -3.12 10.27 10.81
C SER A 30 -4.34 9.42 10.44
N ILE A 31 -4.71 8.45 11.29
CA ILE A 31 -5.92 7.64 11.10
C ILE A 31 -7.17 8.53 11.17
N GLU A 32 -7.22 9.46 12.13
CA GLU A 32 -8.33 10.41 12.26
C GLU A 32 -8.42 11.38 11.07
N CYS A 33 -7.30 11.71 10.42
CA CYS A 33 -7.35 12.47 9.16
C CYS A 33 -8.09 11.70 8.04
N LEU A 34 -8.01 10.37 8.02
CA LEU A 34 -8.73 9.53 7.05
C LEU A 34 -10.25 9.52 7.25
N ASP A 35 -10.77 10.12 8.33
CA ASP A 35 -12.21 10.40 8.49
C ASP A 35 -12.75 11.29 7.34
N GLN A 36 -11.87 12.05 6.69
CA GLN A 36 -12.19 12.99 5.62
C GLN A 36 -12.00 12.40 4.22
N LEU A 37 -11.63 11.12 4.10
CA LEU A 37 -11.30 10.49 2.82
C LEU A 37 -12.20 9.29 2.53
N VAL A 38 -12.81 9.31 1.33
CA VAL A 38 -13.44 8.13 0.70
C VAL A 38 -12.57 7.74 -0.50
N ASP A 39 -12.25 6.46 -0.60
CA ASP A 39 -11.42 5.90 -1.67
C ASP A 39 -12.25 5.73 -2.96
N GLU A 40 -11.91 6.49 -4.00
CA GLU A 40 -12.62 6.45 -5.29
C GLU A 40 -12.30 5.19 -6.13
N SER A 41 -11.27 4.44 -5.76
CA SER A 41 -10.87 3.21 -6.45
C SER A 41 -11.53 1.95 -5.88
N ASP A 42 -12.04 2.03 -4.65
CA ASP A 42 -12.66 0.91 -3.97
C ASP A 42 -14.12 0.72 -4.40
N PRO A 43 -14.48 -0.40 -5.05
CA PRO A 43 -15.85 -0.65 -5.46
C PRO A 43 -16.77 -1.12 -4.32
N ASP A 44 -16.20 -1.49 -3.15
CA ASP A 44 -16.92 -2.22 -2.10
C ASP A 44 -17.40 -1.33 -0.94
N VAL A 45 -16.83 -0.12 -0.77
CA VAL A 45 -17.17 0.79 0.35
C VAL A 45 -17.33 2.24 -0.10
N ASP A 46 -18.23 2.97 0.57
CA ASP A 46 -18.50 4.40 0.37
C ASP A 46 -18.55 5.15 1.73
N PHE A 47 -17.69 4.73 2.67
CA PHE A 47 -17.53 5.36 3.98
C PHE A 47 -16.07 5.75 4.23
N ALA A 48 -15.83 6.51 5.29
CA ALA A 48 -14.50 7.03 5.59
C ALA A 48 -13.48 5.90 5.80
N ASN A 49 -12.29 6.04 5.17
CA ASN A 49 -11.26 5.00 5.16
C ASN A 49 -10.69 4.70 6.56
N SER A 50 -10.90 5.58 7.55
CA SER A 50 -10.55 5.32 8.95
C SER A 50 -11.31 4.12 9.54
N TYR A 51 -12.58 3.90 9.18
CA TYR A 51 -13.33 2.74 9.66
C TYR A 51 -12.77 1.44 9.08
N HIS A 52 -12.37 1.46 7.81
CA HIS A 52 -11.73 0.32 7.14
C HIS A 52 -10.45 -0.12 7.86
N ALA A 53 -9.64 0.84 8.32
CA ALA A 53 -8.45 0.56 9.13
C ALA A 53 -8.79 -0.27 10.39
N PHE A 54 -9.81 0.13 11.15
CA PHE A 54 -10.24 -0.62 12.34
C PHE A 54 -10.90 -1.97 12.00
N GLN A 55 -11.66 -2.06 10.91
CA GLN A 55 -12.26 -3.32 10.45
C GLN A 55 -11.20 -4.36 10.11
N THR A 56 -10.18 -3.96 9.34
CA THR A 56 -9.06 -4.82 8.97
C THR A 56 -8.30 -5.27 10.21
N ALA A 57 -7.99 -4.33 11.11
CA ALA A 57 -7.26 -4.62 12.33
C ALA A 57 -8.01 -5.60 13.25
N GLU A 58 -9.33 -5.43 13.43
CA GLU A 58 -10.16 -6.33 14.25
C GLU A 58 -10.31 -7.72 13.62
N GLY A 59 -10.42 -7.80 12.30
CA GLY A 59 -10.42 -9.07 11.57
C GLY A 59 -9.14 -9.86 11.82
N ILE A 60 -7.99 -9.20 11.70
CA ILE A 60 -6.68 -9.81 12.00
C ILE A 60 -6.60 -10.19 13.48
N ARG A 61 -7.03 -9.33 14.40
CA ARG A 61 -6.98 -9.59 15.85
C ARG A 61 -7.75 -10.82 16.27
N LYS A 62 -8.89 -11.07 15.62
CA LYS A 62 -9.74 -12.24 15.89
C LYS A 62 -9.06 -13.55 15.50
N GLU A 63 -8.43 -13.60 14.32
CA GLU A 63 -7.84 -14.84 13.78
C GLU A 63 -6.36 -15.02 14.18
N HIS A 64 -5.65 -13.93 14.46
CA HIS A 64 -4.24 -13.91 14.87
C HIS A 64 -4.04 -13.16 16.20
N PRO A 65 -4.64 -13.64 17.31
CA PRO A 65 -4.53 -12.99 18.62
C PRO A 65 -3.09 -12.99 19.18
N ASP A 66 -2.22 -13.86 18.66
CA ASP A 66 -0.81 -14.01 19.05
C ASP A 66 0.14 -13.05 18.32
N LYS A 67 -0.33 -12.31 17.31
CA LYS A 67 0.49 -11.46 16.43
C LYS A 67 0.07 -10.00 16.50
N ASP A 68 0.38 -9.35 17.61
CA ASP A 68 0.01 -7.95 17.83
C ASP A 68 0.56 -6.98 16.75
N TRP A 69 1.77 -7.21 16.23
CA TRP A 69 2.33 -6.45 15.11
C TRP A 69 1.48 -6.57 13.84
N PHE A 70 0.82 -7.71 13.61
CA PHE A 70 0.03 -7.95 12.41
C PHE A 70 -1.31 -7.21 12.49
N GLN A 71 -1.86 -7.11 13.70
CA GLN A 71 -3.06 -6.32 13.98
C GLN A 71 -2.78 -4.83 13.78
N LEU A 72 -1.61 -4.35 14.22
CA LEU A 72 -1.17 -2.99 13.91
C LEU A 72 -1.02 -2.76 12.41
N VAL A 73 -0.44 -3.71 11.66
CA VAL A 73 -0.34 -3.61 10.19
C VAL A 73 -1.74 -3.45 9.58
N GLY A 74 -2.74 -4.19 10.07
CA GLY A 74 -4.15 -4.00 9.72
C GLY A 74 -4.64 -2.57 9.93
N LEU A 75 -4.31 -1.96 11.07
CA LEU A 75 -4.71 -0.60 11.37
C LEU A 75 -4.01 0.44 10.47
N ILE A 76 -2.74 0.24 10.14
CA ILE A 76 -1.94 1.31 9.54
C ILE A 76 -1.79 1.22 8.02
N HIS A 77 -2.04 0.08 7.39
CA HIS A 77 -1.68 -0.20 5.98
C HIS A 77 -2.07 0.92 5.01
N ASP A 78 -3.21 1.54 5.25
CA ASP A 78 -3.83 2.55 4.39
C ASP A 78 -3.53 4.00 4.77
N ILE A 79 -2.77 4.26 5.85
CA ILE A 79 -2.49 5.64 6.28
C ILE A 79 -1.79 6.44 5.17
N GLY A 80 -1.07 5.78 4.26
CA GLY A 80 -0.46 6.46 3.13
C GLY A 80 -1.46 7.24 2.25
N LYS A 81 -2.76 6.95 2.35
CA LYS A 81 -3.82 7.66 1.65
C LYS A 81 -3.99 9.13 2.07
N ILE A 82 -3.40 9.54 3.20
CA ILE A 82 -3.35 10.96 3.62
C ILE A 82 -2.73 11.89 2.57
N MET A 83 -1.93 11.37 1.63
CA MET A 83 -1.40 12.14 0.49
C MET A 83 -2.53 12.81 -0.33
N ALA A 84 -3.71 12.18 -0.44
CA ALA A 84 -4.86 12.76 -1.13
C ALA A 84 -5.37 14.03 -0.43
N LEU A 85 -5.32 14.06 0.90
CA LEU A 85 -5.66 15.24 1.72
C LEU A 85 -4.63 16.36 1.59
N TRP A 86 -3.43 16.05 1.12
CA TRP A 86 -2.35 17.01 0.84
C TRP A 86 -2.30 17.43 -0.64
N GLY A 87 -3.34 17.13 -1.41
CA GLY A 87 -3.54 17.63 -2.76
C GLY A 87 -3.02 16.71 -3.87
N GLU A 88 -2.54 15.51 -3.56
CA GLU A 88 -2.30 14.50 -4.60
C GLU A 88 -3.63 14.04 -5.19
N PRO A 89 -3.73 13.88 -6.51
CA PRO A 89 -4.92 13.26 -7.10
C PRO A 89 -5.00 11.80 -6.65
N GLN A 90 -6.21 11.29 -6.39
CA GLN A 90 -6.40 9.92 -5.88
C GLN A 90 -5.69 8.86 -6.71
N TRP A 91 -5.61 9.01 -8.04
CA TRP A 91 -4.91 8.05 -8.89
C TRP A 91 -3.39 7.92 -8.65
N ALA A 92 -2.78 8.88 -7.95
CA ALA A 92 -1.39 8.88 -7.51
C ALA A 92 -1.24 8.45 -6.03
N VAL A 93 -2.32 7.94 -5.43
CA VAL A 93 -2.42 7.61 -4.00
C VAL A 93 -3.01 6.22 -3.80
N VAL A 94 -4.19 5.95 -4.36
CA VAL A 94 -4.98 4.71 -4.13
C VAL A 94 -4.94 3.77 -5.34
N GLY A 95 -5.49 2.57 -5.15
CA GLY A 95 -5.73 1.57 -6.19
C GLY A 95 -4.60 0.56 -6.39
N ASP A 96 -4.92 -0.48 -7.16
CA ASP A 96 -4.00 -1.57 -7.48
C ASP A 96 -2.67 -1.07 -8.07
N THR A 97 -1.56 -1.56 -7.51
CA THR A 97 -0.22 -1.21 -7.96
C THR A 97 0.31 -2.16 -9.03
N TYR A 98 1.24 -1.66 -9.84
CA TYR A 98 1.95 -2.45 -10.85
C TYR A 98 3.36 -1.89 -11.10
N PRO A 99 4.33 -2.72 -11.51
CA PRO A 99 5.65 -2.25 -11.92
C PRO A 99 5.58 -1.26 -13.09
N VAL A 100 6.24 -0.12 -12.95
CA VAL A 100 6.55 0.79 -14.08
C VAL A 100 7.91 0.42 -14.67
N GLY A 101 8.21 0.86 -15.89
CA GLY A 101 9.52 0.59 -16.51
C GLY A 101 9.71 -0.82 -17.06
N CYS A 102 8.68 -1.65 -17.07
CA CYS A 102 8.61 -2.91 -17.83
C CYS A 102 7.24 -3.07 -18.50
N ARG A 103 7.03 -4.13 -19.27
CA ARG A 103 5.73 -4.41 -19.90
C ARG A 103 4.63 -4.56 -18.84
N PHE A 104 3.55 -3.80 -19.01
CA PHE A 104 2.32 -3.95 -18.25
C PHE A 104 1.64 -5.28 -18.58
N GLN A 105 1.44 -6.15 -17.58
CA GLN A 105 0.85 -7.48 -17.76
C GLN A 105 -0.69 -7.49 -17.75
N ASN A 106 -1.29 -8.58 -18.22
CA ASN A 106 -2.72 -8.68 -18.53
C ASN A 106 -3.62 -8.73 -17.31
N SER A 107 -3.10 -9.09 -16.13
CA SER A 107 -3.90 -9.13 -14.90
C SER A 107 -4.05 -7.78 -14.22
N ILE A 108 -3.48 -6.69 -14.76
CA ILE A 108 -3.77 -5.34 -14.27
C ILE A 108 -5.24 -5.02 -14.59
N VAL A 109 -5.97 -4.49 -13.61
CA VAL A 109 -7.36 -4.10 -13.78
C VAL A 109 -7.49 -3.11 -14.95
N PHE A 110 -8.44 -3.33 -15.85
CA PHE A 110 -8.65 -2.53 -17.08
C PHE A 110 -7.43 -2.42 -18.01
N ARG A 111 -6.49 -3.37 -17.99
CA ARG A 111 -5.27 -3.38 -18.81
C ARG A 111 -5.52 -3.06 -20.29
N ASP A 112 -6.58 -3.62 -20.87
CA ASP A 112 -6.87 -3.54 -22.31
C ASP A 112 -7.48 -2.20 -22.74
N SER A 113 -8.02 -1.41 -21.81
CA SER A 113 -8.80 -0.21 -22.13
C SER A 113 -8.21 1.11 -21.63
N THR A 114 -7.23 1.08 -20.72
CA THR A 114 -6.81 2.29 -19.98
C THR A 114 -5.32 2.66 -20.11
N PHE A 115 -4.50 1.81 -20.74
CA PHE A 115 -3.07 2.07 -21.00
C PHE A 115 -2.78 2.68 -22.38
N GLY A 116 -3.80 2.86 -23.22
CA GLY A 116 -3.65 3.35 -24.60
C GLY A 116 -2.94 4.70 -24.70
N GLU A 117 -3.11 5.57 -23.71
CA GLU A 117 -2.49 6.90 -23.67
C GLU A 117 -1.27 7.02 -22.76
N ASN A 118 -0.84 5.93 -22.11
CA ASN A 118 0.41 5.95 -21.35
C ASN A 118 1.61 5.98 -22.31
N PRO A 119 2.51 6.98 -22.23
CA PRO A 119 3.66 7.05 -23.11
C PRO A 119 4.63 5.87 -22.95
N ASP A 120 4.76 5.30 -21.75
CA ASP A 120 5.63 4.14 -21.50
C ASP A 120 5.10 2.86 -22.14
N ASN A 121 3.78 2.74 -22.30
CA ASN A 121 3.17 1.60 -23.01
C ASN A 121 3.52 1.62 -24.52
N LYS A 122 3.82 2.80 -25.08
CA LYS A 122 4.26 3.02 -26.48
C LYS A 122 5.78 3.01 -26.62
N ASN A 123 6.54 2.82 -25.54
CA ASN A 123 8.00 2.83 -25.55
C ASN A 123 8.55 1.40 -25.65
N ASP A 124 9.07 1.03 -26.81
CA ASP A 124 9.59 -0.32 -27.09
C ASP A 124 10.71 -0.76 -26.14
N THR A 125 11.49 0.18 -25.60
CA THR A 125 12.58 -0.14 -24.64
C THR A 125 12.04 -0.57 -23.28
N LEU A 126 10.90 -0.01 -22.85
CA LEU A 126 10.23 -0.37 -21.60
C LEU A 126 9.30 -1.55 -21.80
N ASN A 127 8.68 -1.69 -22.98
CA ASN A 127 7.69 -2.72 -23.28
C ASN A 127 8.32 -4.08 -23.62
N THR A 128 9.36 -4.47 -22.89
CA THR A 128 9.91 -5.83 -22.85
C THR A 128 9.51 -6.49 -21.53
N GLU A 129 9.68 -7.82 -21.43
CA GLU A 129 9.27 -8.57 -20.23
C GLU A 129 9.87 -7.96 -18.95
N CYS A 130 11.20 -7.76 -18.92
CA CYS A 130 11.85 -7.14 -17.76
C CYS A 130 12.05 -5.62 -17.91
N GLY A 131 11.93 -5.04 -19.11
CA GLY A 131 12.15 -3.60 -19.30
C GLY A 131 13.53 -3.15 -18.82
N ILE A 132 13.54 -2.25 -17.83
CA ILE A 132 14.78 -1.75 -17.19
C ILE A 132 15.35 -2.69 -16.12
N TYR A 133 14.64 -3.77 -15.77
CA TYR A 133 15.01 -4.65 -14.67
C TYR A 133 15.82 -5.86 -15.13
N GLU A 134 16.61 -6.40 -14.21
CA GLU A 134 17.16 -7.74 -14.36
C GLU A 134 16.10 -8.79 -13.98
N ALA A 135 16.14 -9.95 -14.63
CA ALA A 135 15.28 -11.07 -14.25
C ALA A 135 15.57 -11.48 -12.79
N HIS A 136 14.50 -11.68 -12.02
CA HIS A 136 14.55 -12.06 -10.60
C HIS A 136 15.33 -11.06 -9.72
N CYS A 137 15.33 -9.77 -10.08
CA CYS A 137 15.98 -8.72 -9.30
C CYS A 137 15.41 -8.58 -7.88
N GLY A 138 14.20 -9.07 -7.63
CA GLY A 138 13.48 -8.94 -6.38
C GLY A 138 12.61 -7.69 -6.36
N LEU A 139 11.41 -7.80 -5.81
CA LEU A 139 10.45 -6.69 -5.77
C LEU A 139 10.97 -5.47 -5.00
N ASP A 140 11.92 -5.67 -4.08
CA ASP A 140 12.60 -4.57 -3.40
C ASP A 140 13.34 -3.60 -4.34
N ASN A 141 13.74 -4.08 -5.53
CA ASN A 141 14.46 -3.34 -6.58
C ASN A 141 13.57 -2.89 -7.74
N VAL A 142 12.25 -3.12 -7.64
CA VAL A 142 11.28 -2.73 -8.67
C VAL A 142 10.66 -1.39 -8.31
N LEU A 143 10.51 -0.51 -9.30
CA LEU A 143 9.71 0.70 -9.14
C LEU A 143 8.24 0.35 -9.40
N MET A 144 7.44 0.39 -8.33
CA MET A 144 5.99 0.26 -8.40
C MET A 144 5.36 1.59 -8.78
N SER A 145 4.18 1.56 -9.42
CA SER A 145 3.33 2.74 -9.55
C SER A 145 3.18 3.42 -8.18
N TRP A 146 3.36 4.73 -8.14
CA TRP A 146 3.41 5.48 -6.89
C TRP A 146 2.06 5.51 -6.20
N GLY A 147 2.04 5.30 -4.88
CA GLY A 147 0.83 5.29 -4.07
C GLY A 147 1.12 5.08 -2.58
N HIS A 148 0.05 4.84 -1.82
CA HIS A 148 0.04 4.70 -0.36
C HIS A 148 0.96 3.58 0.15
N ASP A 149 1.08 2.45 -0.55
CA ASP A 149 1.97 1.34 -0.19
C ASP A 149 3.44 1.77 -0.01
N GLU A 150 4.05 2.27 -1.09
CA GLU A 150 5.47 2.64 -1.11
C GLU A 150 5.72 3.86 -0.21
N TYR A 151 4.79 4.80 -0.19
CA TYR A 151 4.87 5.97 0.70
C TYR A 151 4.87 5.55 2.17
N LEU A 152 3.89 4.76 2.61
CA LEU A 152 3.84 4.34 4.01
C LEU A 152 5.02 3.45 4.40
N TYR A 153 5.43 2.53 3.53
CA TYR A 153 6.66 1.75 3.74
C TYR A 153 7.85 2.67 4.01
N ARG A 154 8.04 3.72 3.21
CA ARG A 154 9.11 4.70 3.40
C ARG A 154 8.98 5.47 4.71
N VAL A 155 7.78 5.92 5.06
CA VAL A 155 7.52 6.61 6.34
C VAL A 155 7.90 5.72 7.53
N MET A 156 7.47 4.46 7.53
CA MET A 156 7.79 3.51 8.61
C MET A 156 9.31 3.28 8.73
N LYS A 157 10.01 3.13 7.59
CA LYS A 157 11.48 2.98 7.54
C LYS A 157 12.20 4.24 8.00
N PHE A 158 11.74 5.42 7.56
CA PHE A 158 12.34 6.71 7.90
C PHE A 158 12.27 6.97 9.41
N ASN A 159 11.11 6.69 10.01
CA ASN A 159 10.89 6.84 11.44
C ASN A 159 11.44 5.68 12.28
N LYS A 160 12.02 4.65 11.63
CA LYS A 160 12.61 3.46 12.29
C LYS A 160 11.61 2.72 13.19
N CYS A 161 10.36 2.63 12.76
CA CYS A 161 9.32 1.90 13.47
C CYS A 161 9.73 0.41 13.55
N PRO A 162 9.83 -0.22 14.73
CA PRO A 162 10.23 -1.63 14.88
C PRO A 162 9.15 -2.65 14.45
N ILE A 163 8.53 -2.43 13.29
CA ILE A 163 7.63 -3.41 12.64
C ILE A 163 8.50 -4.52 12.03
N PRO A 164 8.14 -5.81 12.20
CA PRO A 164 8.84 -6.92 11.56
C PRO A 164 8.92 -6.78 10.03
N GLU A 165 9.88 -7.48 9.40
CA GLU A 165 10.09 -7.40 7.95
C GLU A 165 8.83 -7.79 7.18
N GLU A 166 8.13 -8.82 7.64
CA GLU A 166 6.86 -9.29 7.09
C GLU A 166 5.82 -8.18 7.08
N GLY A 167 5.67 -7.44 8.19
CA GLY A 167 4.69 -6.35 8.29
C GLY A 167 5.01 -5.19 7.35
N LEU A 168 6.28 -4.80 7.23
CA LEU A 168 6.72 -3.78 6.28
C LEU A 168 6.56 -4.23 4.84
N TYR A 169 6.78 -5.51 4.56
CA TYR A 169 6.62 -6.09 3.22
C TYR A 169 5.14 -6.13 2.83
N ILE A 170 4.25 -6.50 3.75
CA ILE A 170 2.80 -6.44 3.55
C ILE A 170 2.38 -5.01 3.18
N ILE A 171 2.75 -4.02 3.99
CA ILE A 171 2.43 -2.60 3.72
C ILE A 171 2.88 -2.19 2.31
N ARG A 172 4.09 -2.59 1.91
CA ARG A 172 4.68 -2.18 0.63
C ARG A 172 4.04 -2.80 -0.61
N PHE A 173 3.36 -3.93 -0.47
CA PHE A 173 2.89 -4.72 -1.63
C PHE A 173 1.46 -5.23 -1.51
N HIS A 174 0.68 -4.76 -0.53
CA HIS A 174 -0.71 -5.20 -0.34
C HIS A 174 -1.61 -4.77 -1.51
N SER A 175 -1.30 -3.68 -2.20
CA SER A 175 -2.02 -3.27 -3.41
C SER A 175 -1.53 -3.96 -4.68
N PHE A 176 -0.52 -4.84 -4.62
CA PHE A 176 0.06 -5.47 -5.82
C PHE A 176 -0.74 -6.72 -6.27
N TYR A 177 -2.03 -6.53 -6.53
CA TYR A 177 -2.98 -7.58 -6.94
C TYR A 177 -2.54 -8.43 -8.15
N PRO A 178 -1.96 -7.86 -9.22
CA PRO A 178 -1.39 -8.65 -10.31
C PRO A 178 -0.46 -9.77 -9.82
N TRP A 179 0.36 -9.49 -8.81
CA TRP A 179 1.30 -10.46 -8.27
C TRP A 179 0.64 -11.41 -7.27
N HIS A 180 0.08 -10.87 -6.18
CA HIS A 180 -0.32 -11.70 -5.05
C HIS A 180 -1.63 -12.47 -5.30
N THR A 181 -2.49 -11.98 -6.20
CA THR A 181 -3.76 -12.63 -6.53
C THR A 181 -3.67 -13.39 -7.86
N HIS A 182 -3.08 -12.79 -8.89
CA HIS A 182 -3.10 -13.35 -10.25
C HIS A 182 -1.81 -14.07 -10.69
N GLY A 183 -0.77 -14.08 -9.85
CA GLY A 183 0.48 -14.78 -10.14
C GLY A 183 1.27 -14.20 -11.32
N ASN A 184 1.01 -12.94 -11.68
CA ASN A 184 1.78 -12.19 -12.67
C ASN A 184 3.09 -11.65 -12.04
N TYR A 185 3.99 -11.13 -12.86
CA TYR A 185 5.28 -10.54 -12.44
C TYR A 185 6.28 -11.45 -11.70
N THR A 186 6.11 -12.78 -11.77
CA THR A 186 7.04 -13.75 -11.15
C THR A 186 8.46 -13.70 -11.72
N HIS A 187 8.63 -13.22 -12.96
CA HIS A 187 9.94 -12.99 -13.58
C HIS A 187 10.76 -11.86 -12.92
N LEU A 188 10.14 -11.00 -12.10
CA LEU A 188 10.84 -9.98 -11.28
C LEU A 188 11.08 -10.46 -9.85
N CYS A 189 10.38 -11.52 -9.42
CA CYS A 189 10.42 -12.00 -8.04
C CYS A 189 11.68 -12.84 -7.77
N ASN A 190 12.25 -12.70 -6.58
CA ASN A 190 13.30 -13.55 -6.04
C ASN A 190 12.78 -14.47 -4.91
N ASP A 191 13.66 -15.28 -4.31
CA ASP A 191 13.29 -16.22 -3.25
C ASP A 191 12.66 -15.56 -2.01
N LYS A 192 13.02 -14.30 -1.69
CA LYS A 192 12.41 -13.56 -0.59
C LYS A 192 10.94 -13.27 -0.90
N ASP A 193 10.66 -12.78 -2.10
CA ASP A 193 9.30 -12.44 -2.51
C ASP A 193 8.40 -13.68 -2.50
N LEU A 194 8.92 -14.83 -2.95
CA LEU A 194 8.21 -16.11 -2.89
C LEU A 194 7.86 -16.54 -1.46
N ARG A 195 8.74 -16.28 -0.47
CA ARG A 195 8.47 -16.54 0.95
C ARG A 195 7.46 -15.54 1.53
N MET A 196 7.52 -14.27 1.13
CA MET A 196 6.63 -13.23 1.63
C MET A 196 5.21 -13.31 1.05
N MET A 197 5.03 -13.99 -0.08
CA MET A 197 3.73 -14.21 -0.72
C MET A 197 2.65 -14.73 0.25
N SER A 198 2.99 -15.65 1.16
CA SER A 198 2.00 -16.18 2.12
C SER A 198 1.52 -15.13 3.11
N TRP A 199 2.38 -14.20 3.51
CA TRP A 199 2.03 -13.12 4.42
C TRP A 199 1.14 -12.07 3.75
N VAL A 200 1.47 -11.70 2.51
CA VAL A 200 0.64 -10.75 1.73
C VAL A 200 -0.73 -11.34 1.44
N LYS A 201 -0.80 -12.62 1.03
CA LYS A 201 -2.07 -13.32 0.83
C LYS A 201 -2.90 -13.46 2.10
N GLU A 202 -2.25 -13.69 3.25
CA GLU A 202 -2.95 -13.77 4.52
C GLU A 202 -3.55 -12.42 4.90
N PHE A 203 -2.79 -11.34 4.76
CA PHE A 203 -3.27 -9.98 4.99
C PHE A 203 -4.44 -9.61 4.08
N ASN A 204 -4.32 -9.89 2.78
CA ASN A 204 -5.31 -9.51 1.76
C ASN A 204 -6.71 -10.07 2.04
N LYS A 205 -6.82 -11.20 2.75
CA LYS A 205 -8.12 -11.74 3.18
C LYS A 205 -8.85 -10.77 4.11
N PHE A 206 -8.12 -10.13 5.01
CA PHE A 206 -8.69 -9.22 5.99
C PHE A 206 -8.97 -7.86 5.36
N ASP A 207 -8.01 -7.32 4.61
CA ASP A 207 -8.18 -6.06 3.87
C ASP A 207 -9.42 -6.11 2.96
N LEU A 208 -9.57 -7.17 2.15
CA LEU A 208 -10.70 -7.26 1.23
C LEU A 208 -12.03 -7.63 1.91
N TYR A 209 -12.04 -8.62 2.81
CA TYR A 209 -13.29 -9.25 3.27
C TYR A 209 -13.79 -8.76 4.64
N THR A 210 -13.11 -7.82 5.29
CA THR A 210 -13.64 -7.20 6.52
C THR A 210 -14.47 -5.93 6.26
N LYS A 211 -14.44 -5.42 5.03
CA LYS A 211 -15.24 -4.29 4.57
C LYS A 211 -16.73 -4.57 4.78
N SER A 212 -17.36 -3.76 5.63
CA SER A 212 -18.76 -3.92 6.02
C SER A 212 -19.41 -2.57 6.34
N THR A 213 -20.71 -2.46 6.11
CA THR A 213 -21.50 -1.30 6.57
C THR A 213 -21.73 -1.30 8.08
N ASP A 214 -21.48 -2.41 8.76
CA ASP A 214 -21.51 -2.51 10.23
C ASP A 214 -20.19 -1.96 10.78
N LEU A 215 -20.19 -0.68 11.12
CA LEU A 215 -19.00 0.05 11.57
C LEU A 215 -18.62 -0.30 13.01
N PRO A 216 -17.32 -0.45 13.33
CA PRO A 216 -16.86 -0.74 14.69
C PRO A 216 -17.04 0.47 15.63
N ASP A 217 -17.16 0.21 16.94
CA ASP A 217 -17.06 1.26 17.96
C ASP A 217 -15.59 1.67 18.15
N VAL A 218 -15.17 2.64 17.36
CA VAL A 218 -13.78 3.12 17.31
C VAL A 218 -13.30 3.61 18.68
N GLU A 219 -14.15 4.30 19.46
CA GLU A 219 -13.75 4.85 20.76
C GLU A 219 -13.44 3.74 21.77
N GLN A 220 -14.15 2.61 21.71
CA GLN A 220 -13.81 1.44 22.53
C GLN A 220 -12.51 0.74 22.09
N LEU A 221 -12.17 0.81 20.80
CA LEU A 221 -11.00 0.16 20.22
C LEU A 221 -9.71 0.98 20.38
N LYS A 222 -9.82 2.32 20.36
CA LYS A 222 -8.67 3.25 20.43
C LYS A 222 -7.66 2.91 21.54
N PRO A 223 -8.06 2.63 22.80
CA PRO A 223 -7.09 2.32 23.86
C PRO A 223 -6.22 1.09 23.56
N TYR A 224 -6.80 0.05 22.96
CA TYR A 224 -6.07 -1.15 22.58
C TYR A 224 -5.04 -0.83 21.48
N TYR A 225 -5.49 -0.21 20.40
CA TYR A 225 -4.63 0.11 19.26
C TYR A 225 -3.57 1.16 19.58
N GLN A 226 -3.87 2.12 20.45
CA GLN A 226 -2.88 3.06 20.96
C GLN A 226 -1.73 2.33 21.68
N SER A 227 -2.02 1.26 22.43
CA SER A 227 -0.95 0.47 23.07
C SER A 227 -0.02 -0.22 22.06
N LEU A 228 -0.53 -0.60 20.89
CA LEU A 228 0.27 -1.15 19.81
C LEU A 228 1.08 -0.06 19.11
N ILE A 229 0.48 1.11 18.89
CA ILE A 229 1.18 2.29 18.36
C ILE A 229 2.33 2.68 19.29
N ASP A 230 2.11 2.73 20.60
CA ASP A 230 3.15 3.05 21.58
C ASP A 230 4.29 2.02 21.59
N LYS A 231 4.00 0.77 21.25
CA LYS A 231 5.01 -0.30 21.13
C LYS A 231 5.83 -0.21 19.84
N TYR A 232 5.19 0.07 18.71
CA TYR A 232 5.79 -0.12 17.38
C TYR A 232 6.04 1.17 16.60
N CYS A 233 5.29 2.23 16.86
CA CYS A 233 5.35 3.49 16.15
C CYS A 233 5.13 4.70 17.10
N PRO A 234 5.85 4.80 18.24
CA PRO A 234 5.48 5.73 19.31
C PRO A 234 5.70 7.20 18.95
N GLY A 235 4.85 8.04 19.53
CA GLY A 235 5.00 9.49 19.51
C GLY A 235 4.72 10.13 18.15
N VAL A 236 5.25 11.34 17.96
CA VAL A 236 5.06 12.13 16.75
C VAL A 236 6.03 11.65 15.67
N LEU A 237 5.49 11.10 14.59
CA LEU A 237 6.24 10.68 13.42
C LEU A 237 6.39 11.81 12.41
N ARG A 238 7.31 11.62 11.48
CA ARG A 238 7.51 12.47 10.30
C ARG A 238 6.88 11.82 9.09
N TRP A 239 6.02 12.55 8.40
CA TRP A 239 5.26 12.09 7.25
C TRP A 239 5.68 12.84 5.99
#